data_AF-A0A1Y1RCF2-F1
#
_entry.id   AF-A0A1Y1RCF2-F1
#
_cell.length_a   1.000
_cell.length_b   1.000
_cell.length_c   1.000
_cell.angle_alpha   90.00
_cell.angle_beta   90.00
_cell.angle_gamma   90.00
#
_symmetry.space_group_name_H-M   'P 1'
#
loop_
_entity.id
_entity.type
_entity.pdbx_description
1 polymer ?
#
loop_
_entity_poly.entity_id
_entity_poly.type
_entity_poly.pdbx_seq_one_letter_code
_entity_poly.pdbx_strand_id
1 'polypeptide(L)'
;LEQNLTFIPDHFEIAFPSAPAMENNNTRFTYLSNDLNMSAWLKNLSVRITAKGENNGTMTNYQIPRTQYFANAVDITPTLALPGGAHTSTLPQAISEANLSFSAGTAQLDYADVRFNYDRNRSNPVDPFTVSGNDTNLTVAVKDHTDTSVEGNETTRFDGSATFYYGRVRTEDLKTQQKQIKGKVLFEVYSTSPIAGFTQQSSSWYQNAYDDISTLQSGDFEPRAKRSRSSDDLSALAALSNLSGPSAGKTVFDIDYSGSGERRIIWHLDTPSWLWTSRFRDYSFDASSGCGEHPCFETLFQSQISPSGIRSGSFSGSRFEADMNSSIKKRAIKVLR
;
A
#
# COMPACT_ATOMS: atom_id res chain seq x y z
N LEU A 1 56.59 -5.12 -36.00
CA LEU A 1 56.37 -4.47 -34.69
C LEU A 1 54.92 -4.03 -34.68
N GLU A 2 54.03 -4.86 -34.16
CA GLU A 2 52.67 -4.42 -33.84
C GLU A 2 52.79 -3.59 -32.56
N GLN A 3 52.61 -2.27 -32.67
CA GLN A 3 52.44 -1.43 -31.49
C GLN A 3 51.01 -1.66 -31.00
N ASN A 4 50.90 -2.19 -29.78
CA ASN A 4 49.63 -2.24 -29.06
C ASN A 4 49.22 -0.80 -28.71
N LEU A 5 48.56 -0.12 -29.66
CA LEU A 5 47.89 1.16 -29.44
C LEU A 5 46.70 0.90 -28.51
N THR A 6 46.83 1.32 -27.25
CA THR A 6 45.74 1.25 -26.27
C THR A 6 44.91 2.52 -26.41
N PHE A 7 43.60 2.35 -26.60
CA PHE A 7 42.68 3.47 -26.70
C PHE A 7 41.89 3.58 -25.39
N ILE A 8 42.37 4.46 -24.53
CA ILE A 8 41.77 4.75 -23.23
C ILE A 8 40.86 5.98 -23.40
N PRO A 9 39.62 5.96 -22.88
CA PRO A 9 38.78 7.14 -22.81
C PRO A 9 39.43 8.26 -22.00
N ASP A 10 39.13 9.50 -22.34
CA ASP A 10 39.47 10.65 -21.51
C ASP A 10 38.52 10.73 -20.30
N HIS A 11 37.22 10.51 -20.54
CA HIS A 11 36.18 10.47 -19.51
C HIS A 11 34.96 9.66 -19.97
N PHE A 12 34.02 9.45 -19.04
CA PHE A 12 32.70 8.90 -19.35
C PHE A 12 31.63 9.99 -19.31
N GLU A 13 30.87 10.12 -20.39
CA GLU A 13 29.60 10.85 -20.39
C GLU A 13 28.50 9.92 -19.89
N ILE A 14 27.65 10.41 -18.98
CA ILE A 14 26.55 9.65 -18.40
C ILE A 14 25.26 10.39 -18.74
N ALA A 15 24.27 9.66 -19.25
CA ALA A 15 22.97 10.22 -19.60
C ALA A 15 21.85 9.30 -19.12
N PHE A 16 20.72 9.88 -18.75
CA PHE A 16 19.49 9.14 -18.44
C PHE A 16 18.60 9.16 -19.68
N PRO A 17 18.44 8.05 -20.43
CA PRO A 17 17.71 8.06 -21.70
C PRO A 17 16.23 8.40 -21.56
N SER A 18 15.68 8.19 -20.38
CA SER A 18 14.38 8.66 -19.95
C SER A 18 14.51 9.33 -18.59
N ALA A 19 13.65 10.32 -18.33
CA ALA A 19 13.57 10.93 -17.00
C ALA A 19 13.09 9.86 -16.00
N PRO A 20 13.83 9.65 -14.88
CA PRO A 20 13.34 8.83 -13.80
C PRO A 20 12.01 9.37 -13.27
N ALA A 21 11.10 8.49 -12.89
CA ALA A 21 9.75 8.86 -12.49
C ALA A 21 9.46 8.41 -11.06
N MET A 22 8.78 9.27 -10.30
CA MET A 22 8.18 8.96 -9.02
C MET A 22 6.69 8.73 -9.20
N GLU A 23 6.21 7.57 -8.72
CA GLU A 23 4.81 7.18 -8.82
C GLU A 23 4.25 6.67 -7.49
N ASN A 24 2.97 6.88 -7.28
CA ASN A 24 2.20 6.20 -6.23
C ASN A 24 2.14 4.68 -6.44
N ASN A 25 1.85 3.91 -5.39
CA ASN A 25 1.74 2.44 -5.46
C ASN A 25 0.79 1.95 -6.57
N ASN A 26 -0.31 2.68 -6.82
CA ASN A 26 -1.28 2.38 -7.86
C ASN A 26 -1.55 3.56 -8.80
N THR A 27 -0.55 4.42 -9.01
CA THR A 27 -0.64 5.71 -9.74
C THR A 27 -1.48 6.80 -9.08
N ARG A 28 -2.40 6.48 -8.16
CA ARG A 28 -3.27 7.48 -7.50
C ARG A 28 -2.86 7.83 -6.08
N PHE A 29 -2.44 6.84 -5.30
CA PHE A 29 -2.04 7.07 -3.91
C PHE A 29 -1.16 5.94 -3.33
N THR A 30 -0.60 6.21 -2.16
CA THR A 30 0.13 5.24 -1.34
C THR A 30 -0.35 5.34 0.11
N TYR A 31 -0.64 4.23 0.80
CA TYR A 31 -0.78 4.29 2.27
C TYR A 31 0.59 4.25 2.93
N LEU A 32 0.71 4.94 4.07
CA LEU A 32 1.86 4.79 4.95
C LEU A 32 1.98 3.33 5.41
N SER A 33 3.18 2.76 5.31
CA SER A 33 3.47 1.38 5.73
C SER A 33 4.93 1.25 6.15
N ASN A 34 5.15 0.43 7.19
CA ASN A 34 6.50 0.13 7.69
C ASN A 34 7.16 -1.04 6.97
N ASP A 35 6.37 -1.87 6.28
CA ASP A 35 6.82 -3.12 5.66
C ASP A 35 7.07 -3.00 4.15
N LEU A 36 6.88 -1.80 3.59
CA LEU A 36 7.00 -1.48 2.17
C LEU A 36 6.06 -2.27 1.23
N ASN A 37 5.06 -2.99 1.76
CA ASN A 37 4.06 -3.70 0.93
C ASN A 37 3.10 -2.76 0.21
N MET A 38 2.99 -1.52 0.68
CA MET A 38 2.23 -0.45 0.05
C MET A 38 3.19 0.72 -0.16
N SER A 39 3.92 0.79 -1.27
CA SER A 39 5.01 1.76 -1.44
C SER A 39 4.86 2.63 -2.66
N ALA A 40 5.39 3.85 -2.59
CA ALA A 40 5.66 4.61 -3.80
C ALA A 40 6.86 4.01 -4.52
N TRP A 41 6.98 4.32 -5.81
CA TRP A 41 7.95 3.73 -6.71
C TRP A 41 8.80 4.80 -7.36
N LEU A 42 10.10 4.52 -7.44
CA LEU A 42 11.05 5.22 -8.28
C LEU A 42 11.37 4.30 -9.46
N LYS A 43 11.03 4.76 -10.66
CA LYS A 43 11.06 3.99 -11.90
C LYS A 43 11.95 4.61 -12.95
N ASN A 44 12.15 3.88 -14.05
CA ASN A 44 12.94 4.31 -15.21
C ASN A 44 14.39 4.62 -14.84
N LEU A 45 14.99 3.77 -14.00
CA LEU A 45 16.36 3.92 -13.51
C LEU A 45 17.36 3.38 -14.54
N SER A 46 17.33 3.94 -15.74
CA SER A 46 18.12 3.51 -16.88
C SER A 46 19.22 4.53 -17.19
N VAL A 47 20.44 4.05 -17.39
CA VAL A 47 21.64 4.89 -17.55
C VAL A 47 22.40 4.47 -18.79
N ARG A 48 22.70 5.45 -19.63
CA ARG A 48 23.62 5.29 -20.76
C ARG A 48 24.99 5.85 -20.36
N ILE A 49 26.02 5.07 -20.63
CA ILE A 49 27.40 5.44 -20.40
C ILE A 49 28.09 5.48 -21.76
N THR A 50 28.75 6.59 -22.06
CA THR A 50 29.45 6.80 -23.33
C THR A 50 30.91 7.15 -23.06
N ALA A 51 31.82 6.33 -23.58
CA ALA A 51 33.26 6.59 -23.56
C ALA A 51 33.60 7.74 -24.52
N LYS A 52 34.21 8.81 -23.99
CA LYS A 52 34.58 10.01 -24.73
C LYS A 52 36.09 10.14 -24.81
N GLY A 53 36.60 10.58 -25.95
CA GLY A 53 37.98 11.04 -26.07
C GLY A 53 38.12 12.51 -25.69
N GLU A 54 39.35 13.01 -25.65
CA GLU A 54 39.72 14.39 -25.26
C GLU A 54 38.94 15.48 -26.03
N ASN A 55 38.57 15.22 -27.28
CA ASN A 55 37.78 16.14 -28.12
C ASN A 55 36.25 15.96 -27.96
N ASN A 56 35.76 15.32 -26.89
CA ASN A 56 34.35 14.96 -26.65
C ASN A 56 33.70 14.05 -27.71
N GLY A 57 34.50 13.47 -28.62
CA GLY A 57 34.03 12.48 -29.58
C GLY A 57 33.80 11.11 -28.91
N THR A 58 32.73 10.42 -29.30
CA THR A 58 32.50 9.04 -28.84
C THR A 58 33.57 8.09 -29.39
N MET A 59 34.18 7.30 -28.52
CA MET A 59 35.24 6.35 -28.89
C MET A 59 34.64 5.04 -29.41
N THR A 60 34.42 4.97 -30.73
CA THR A 60 33.79 3.81 -31.37
C THR A 60 34.61 2.52 -31.30
N ASN A 61 35.90 2.60 -30.98
CA ASN A 61 36.79 1.48 -30.75
C ASN A 61 36.83 0.98 -29.29
N TYR A 62 36.17 1.69 -28.36
CA TYR A 62 35.96 1.23 -26.99
C TYR A 62 34.74 0.30 -26.96
N GLN A 63 34.96 -0.98 -27.27
CA GLN A 63 33.90 -1.99 -27.33
C GLN A 63 34.41 -3.40 -27.04
N ILE A 64 33.51 -4.37 -27.04
CA ILE A 64 33.82 -5.82 -26.98
C ILE A 64 33.71 -6.47 -28.37
N PRO A 65 34.40 -7.61 -28.63
CA PRO A 65 35.24 -8.39 -27.72
C PRO A 65 36.63 -7.77 -27.52
N ARG A 66 37.20 -7.96 -26.31
CA ARG A 66 38.54 -7.46 -25.93
C ARG A 66 39.70 -8.03 -26.75
N THR A 67 39.45 -9.10 -27.50
CA THR A 67 40.43 -9.68 -28.44
C THR A 67 40.66 -8.80 -29.67
N GLN A 68 39.77 -7.84 -29.93
CA GLN A 68 39.83 -6.93 -31.08
C GLN A 68 39.77 -5.45 -30.67
N TYR A 69 39.24 -5.15 -29.48
CA TYR A 69 38.92 -3.81 -29.01
C TYR A 69 39.31 -3.62 -27.53
N PHE A 70 39.16 -2.40 -27.00
CA PHE A 70 39.78 -1.99 -25.73
C PHE A 70 38.80 -1.64 -24.60
N ALA A 71 37.56 -2.14 -24.61
CA ALA A 71 36.64 -1.85 -23.50
C ALA A 71 37.14 -2.47 -22.18
N ASN A 72 37.62 -1.64 -21.27
CA ASN A 72 37.96 -2.00 -19.90
C ASN A 72 36.71 -2.26 -19.06
N ALA A 73 36.93 -2.85 -17.88
CA ALA A 73 35.90 -2.94 -16.88
C ALA A 73 35.74 -1.57 -16.21
N VAL A 74 34.57 -1.28 -15.67
CA VAL A 74 34.29 -0.02 -14.99
C VAL A 74 33.73 -0.26 -13.61
N ASP A 75 34.06 0.60 -12.67
CA ASP A 75 33.43 0.65 -11.36
C ASP A 75 32.30 1.68 -11.38
N ILE A 76 31.12 1.28 -10.92
CA ILE A 76 29.90 2.08 -10.97
C ILE A 76 29.39 2.28 -9.55
N THR A 77 29.21 3.54 -9.16
CA THR A 77 28.76 3.93 -7.82
C THR A 77 27.48 4.77 -7.93
N PRO A 78 26.30 4.14 -7.86
CA PRO A 78 25.05 4.88 -7.77
C PRO A 78 24.82 5.37 -6.33
N THR A 79 24.32 6.59 -6.20
CA THR A 79 23.91 7.17 -4.92
C THR A 79 22.49 7.72 -5.06
N LEU A 80 21.55 7.16 -4.30
CA LEU A 80 20.16 7.60 -4.26
C LEU A 80 19.92 8.43 -3.01
N ALA A 81 19.57 9.70 -3.17
CA ALA A 81 19.13 10.55 -2.07
C ALA A 81 17.60 10.56 -2.03
N LEU A 82 17.04 9.99 -0.96
CA LEU A 82 15.60 9.98 -0.72
C LEU A 82 15.15 11.23 0.07
N PRO A 83 13.86 11.62 -0.05
CA PRO A 83 13.29 12.68 0.75
C PRO A 83 13.33 12.33 2.25
N GLY A 84 13.45 13.35 3.10
CA GLY A 84 13.69 13.18 4.53
C GLY A 84 12.62 12.35 5.23
N GLY A 85 13.02 11.32 5.98
CA GLY A 85 12.13 10.43 6.71
C GLY A 85 11.58 9.25 5.89
N ALA A 86 11.91 9.17 4.60
CA ALA A 86 11.60 8.00 3.80
C ALA A 86 12.54 6.83 4.14
N HIS A 87 12.00 5.61 4.10
CA HIS A 87 12.74 4.36 4.17
C HIS A 87 12.53 3.55 2.89
N THR A 88 13.49 2.68 2.55
CA THR A 88 13.48 1.79 1.37
C THR A 88 14.06 0.43 1.75
N SER A 89 13.67 -0.63 1.03
CA SER A 89 14.23 -1.98 1.19
C SER A 89 15.45 -2.21 0.31
N THR A 90 15.59 -1.44 -0.76
CA THR A 90 16.65 -1.63 -1.75
C THR A 90 17.22 -0.29 -2.20
N LEU A 91 18.54 -0.27 -2.35
CA LEU A 91 19.26 0.81 -3.00
C LEU A 91 19.95 0.23 -4.25
N PRO A 92 20.07 1.01 -5.34
CA PRO A 92 20.97 0.66 -6.42
C PRO A 92 22.36 0.32 -5.85
N GLN A 93 22.90 -0.85 -6.20
CA GLN A 93 24.17 -1.29 -5.66
C GLN A 93 25.34 -0.83 -6.53
N ALA A 94 26.47 -0.56 -5.88
CA ALA A 94 27.72 -0.36 -6.57
C ALA A 94 28.13 -1.66 -7.29
N ILE A 95 28.66 -1.52 -8.50
CA ILE A 95 29.13 -2.64 -9.31
C ILE A 95 30.62 -2.40 -9.56
N SER A 96 31.47 -3.30 -9.05
CA SER A 96 32.91 -3.24 -9.32
C SER A 96 33.26 -4.18 -10.47
N GLU A 97 34.28 -3.82 -11.25
CA GLU A 97 34.76 -4.60 -12.40
C GLU A 97 33.66 -4.91 -13.43
N ALA A 98 32.70 -4.00 -13.60
CA ALA A 98 31.56 -4.20 -14.47
C ALA A 98 32.00 -4.29 -15.94
N ASN A 99 31.71 -5.42 -16.59
CA ASN A 99 31.86 -5.56 -18.04
C ASN A 99 30.54 -5.24 -18.75
N LEU A 100 30.28 -3.95 -18.96
CA LEU A 100 29.01 -3.45 -19.49
C LEU A 100 28.75 -3.76 -20.98
N SER A 101 29.62 -4.54 -21.63
CA SER A 101 29.47 -4.91 -23.04
C SER A 101 29.33 -3.70 -23.97
N PHE A 102 30.24 -2.72 -23.81
CA PHE A 102 30.27 -1.53 -24.66
C PHE A 102 30.21 -1.89 -26.15
N SER A 103 29.38 -1.18 -26.90
CA SER A 103 29.24 -1.26 -28.35
C SER A 103 29.43 0.13 -28.94
N ALA A 104 30.42 0.27 -29.83
CA ALA A 104 30.82 1.55 -30.39
C ALA A 104 30.95 2.69 -29.34
N GLY A 105 31.59 2.40 -28.20
CA GLY A 105 31.83 3.38 -27.14
C GLY A 105 30.62 3.65 -26.24
N THR A 106 29.51 2.93 -26.38
CA THR A 106 28.31 3.13 -25.56
C THR A 106 27.87 1.85 -24.86
N ALA A 107 27.43 1.96 -23.61
CA ALA A 107 26.80 0.89 -22.86
C ALA A 107 25.53 1.39 -22.17
N GLN A 108 24.64 0.45 -21.82
CA GLN A 108 23.39 0.71 -21.12
C GLN A 108 23.36 -0.12 -19.84
N LEU A 109 22.89 0.48 -18.76
CA LEU A 109 22.66 -0.17 -17.47
C LEU A 109 21.25 0.14 -16.99
N ASP A 110 20.51 -0.89 -16.63
CA ASP A 110 19.16 -0.79 -16.07
C ASP A 110 19.18 -1.21 -14.60
N TYR A 111 18.78 -0.31 -13.71
CA TYR A 111 18.56 -0.65 -12.31
C TYR A 111 17.13 -1.09 -12.08
N ALA A 112 16.92 -1.96 -11.08
CA ALA A 112 15.59 -2.33 -10.63
C ALA A 112 14.87 -1.14 -9.99
N ASP A 113 13.55 -1.07 -10.18
CA ASP A 113 12.71 -0.07 -9.51
C ASP A 113 12.91 -0.09 -7.98
N VAL A 114 12.87 1.09 -7.38
CA VAL A 114 13.06 1.25 -5.92
C VAL A 114 11.72 1.57 -5.28
N ARG A 115 11.40 0.85 -4.20
CA ARG A 115 10.21 1.09 -3.36
C ARG A 115 10.58 1.96 -2.19
N PHE A 116 9.77 2.95 -1.87
CA PHE A 116 9.95 3.73 -0.63
C PHE A 116 8.62 4.06 0.04
N ASN A 117 8.70 4.28 1.35
CA ASN A 117 7.59 4.73 2.17
C ASN A 117 8.11 5.48 3.40
N TYR A 118 7.22 5.80 4.33
CA TYR A 118 7.47 6.52 5.57
C TYR A 118 6.92 5.73 6.74
N ASP A 119 7.58 5.86 7.88
CA ASP A 119 7.18 5.18 9.10
C ASP A 119 5.79 5.61 9.54
N ARG A 120 4.94 4.61 9.71
CA ARG A 120 3.59 4.70 10.22
C ARG A 120 3.57 4.40 11.72
N ASN A 121 3.09 5.37 12.49
CA ASN A 121 2.74 5.15 13.90
C ASN A 121 1.24 4.84 14.02
N ARG A 122 0.89 3.58 14.34
CA ARG A 122 -0.50 3.10 14.46
C ARG A 122 -1.41 3.91 15.40
N SER A 123 -0.84 4.68 16.32
CA SER A 123 -1.54 5.44 17.36
C SER A 123 -1.66 6.93 17.05
N ASN A 124 -0.85 7.42 16.11
CA ASN A 124 -0.76 8.84 15.75
C ASN A 124 -1.06 9.02 14.26
N PRO A 125 -2.35 9.20 13.90
CA PRO A 125 -2.69 9.46 12.52
C PRO A 125 -2.14 10.82 12.07
N VAL A 126 -1.67 10.89 10.84
CA VAL A 126 -1.11 12.11 10.24
C VAL A 126 -1.90 12.53 9.03
N ASP A 127 -1.93 13.83 8.76
CA ASP A 127 -2.59 14.38 7.57
C ASP A 127 -1.90 13.91 6.29
N PRO A 128 -2.64 13.82 5.17
CA PRO A 128 -2.06 13.45 3.89
C PRO A 128 -0.96 14.44 3.48
N PHE A 129 0.09 13.93 2.86
CA PHE A 129 1.17 14.76 2.33
C PHE A 129 1.66 14.23 0.99
N THR A 130 2.19 15.13 0.17
CA THR A 130 2.74 14.83 -1.15
C THR A 130 4.23 15.12 -1.16
N VAL A 131 4.97 14.20 -1.77
CA VAL A 131 6.42 14.26 -1.96
C VAL A 131 6.69 14.53 -3.42
N SER A 132 7.48 15.56 -3.73
CA SER A 132 7.85 15.84 -5.11
C SER A 132 8.99 14.92 -5.54
N GLY A 133 8.97 14.44 -6.78
CA GLY A 133 10.10 13.75 -7.38
C GLY A 133 11.38 14.60 -7.37
N ASN A 134 11.25 15.93 -7.42
CA ASN A 134 12.38 16.85 -7.39
C ASN A 134 13.13 16.89 -6.05
N ASP A 135 12.52 16.37 -4.98
CA ASP A 135 13.16 16.21 -3.66
C ASP A 135 14.02 14.94 -3.60
N THR A 136 13.98 14.11 -4.63
CA THR A 136 14.77 12.88 -4.79
C THR A 136 15.76 13.07 -5.94
N ASN A 137 16.97 12.55 -5.79
CA ASN A 137 17.93 12.50 -6.90
C ASN A 137 18.69 11.18 -6.94
N LEU A 138 19.09 10.80 -8.14
CA LEU A 138 19.99 9.69 -8.42
C LEU A 138 21.26 10.25 -9.03
N THR A 139 22.38 10.05 -8.35
CA THR A 139 23.72 10.31 -8.88
C THR A 139 24.34 9.00 -9.32
N VAL A 140 24.93 8.95 -10.51
CA VAL A 140 25.70 7.79 -10.97
C VAL A 140 27.10 8.25 -11.28
N ALA A 141 28.08 7.65 -10.60
CA ALA A 141 29.49 7.84 -10.90
C ALA A 141 30.04 6.59 -11.56
N VAL A 142 30.87 6.76 -12.59
CA VAL A 142 31.55 5.69 -13.32
C VAL A 142 33.04 5.99 -13.33
N LYS A 143 33.87 4.98 -13.09
CA LYS A 143 35.33 5.06 -13.20
C LYS A 143 35.85 3.89 -14.00
N ASP A 144 36.89 4.09 -14.81
CA ASP A 144 37.64 2.96 -15.35
C ASP A 144 38.29 2.21 -14.18
N HIS A 145 38.18 0.88 -14.22
CA HIS A 145 38.65 0.04 -13.12
C HIS A 145 40.17 0.02 -12.98
N THR A 146 40.88 0.25 -14.10
CA THR A 146 42.35 0.23 -14.16
C THR A 146 42.94 1.63 -14.12
N ASP A 147 42.32 2.59 -14.81
CA ASP A 147 42.74 3.99 -14.84
C ASP A 147 41.71 4.88 -14.15
N THR A 148 41.83 5.03 -12.84
CA THR A 148 40.90 5.81 -12.03
C THR A 148 40.83 7.31 -12.36
N SER A 149 41.71 7.81 -13.25
CA SER A 149 41.62 9.19 -13.77
C SER A 149 40.53 9.35 -14.83
N VAL A 150 40.12 8.24 -15.47
CA VAL A 150 39.01 8.20 -16.41
C VAL A 150 37.72 8.00 -15.62
N GLU A 151 37.00 9.09 -15.44
CA GLU A 151 35.77 9.09 -14.65
C GLU A 151 34.63 9.87 -15.32
N GLY A 152 33.43 9.69 -14.80
CA GLY A 152 32.24 10.44 -15.18
C GLY A 152 31.26 10.46 -14.02
N ASN A 153 30.50 11.54 -13.89
CA ASN A 153 29.37 11.58 -12.97
C ASN A 153 28.21 12.35 -13.60
N GLU A 154 26.99 11.95 -13.28
CA GLU A 154 25.79 12.71 -13.64
C GLU A 154 24.74 12.55 -12.54
N THR A 155 23.95 13.61 -12.33
CA THR A 155 22.87 13.63 -11.35
C THR A 155 21.56 13.99 -12.04
N THR A 156 20.54 13.18 -11.80
CA THR A 156 19.19 13.48 -12.27
C THR A 156 18.19 13.51 -11.11
N ARG A 157 17.09 14.22 -11.33
CA ARG A 157 15.94 14.27 -10.43
C ARG A 157 14.81 13.43 -10.98
N PHE A 158 13.88 13.09 -10.10
CA PHE A 158 12.68 12.35 -10.51
C PHE A 158 11.58 13.32 -10.92
N ASP A 159 10.88 12.99 -11.99
CA ASP A 159 9.63 13.64 -12.34
C ASP A 159 8.47 13.07 -11.52
N GLY A 160 7.37 13.81 -11.44
CA GLY A 160 6.15 13.36 -10.78
C GLY A 160 6.14 13.59 -9.26
N SER A 161 5.26 12.85 -8.58
CA SER A 161 5.04 12.97 -7.14
C SER A 161 4.29 11.76 -6.60
N ALA A 162 4.42 11.51 -5.30
CA ALA A 162 3.64 10.50 -4.59
C ALA A 162 2.92 11.14 -3.40
N THR A 163 1.66 10.76 -3.20
CA THR A 163 0.81 11.21 -2.10
C THR A 163 0.59 10.07 -1.12
N PHE A 164 0.91 10.33 0.14
CA PHE A 164 0.84 9.37 1.23
C PHE A 164 -0.36 9.64 2.13
N TYR A 165 -1.12 8.59 2.42
CA TYR A 165 -2.27 8.64 3.32
C TYR A 165 -2.06 7.77 4.54
N TYR A 166 -2.48 8.27 5.70
CA TYR A 166 -2.67 7.43 6.87
C TYR A 166 -4.01 6.68 6.77
N GLY A 167 -3.95 5.38 6.53
CA GLY A 167 -5.13 4.52 6.34
C GLY A 167 -5.63 3.82 7.61
N ARG A 168 -6.92 3.50 7.62
CA ARG A 168 -7.49 2.47 8.48
C ARG A 168 -8.61 1.69 7.82
N VAL A 169 -8.91 0.52 8.36
CA VAL A 169 -10.19 -0.18 8.11
C VAL A 169 -11.22 0.20 9.17
N ARG A 170 -12.45 0.42 8.72
CA ARG A 170 -13.62 0.58 9.57
C ARG A 170 -14.72 -0.39 9.18
N THR A 171 -15.27 -1.02 10.21
CA THR A 171 -16.44 -1.89 10.14
C THR A 171 -17.62 -1.26 10.89
N GLU A 172 -18.81 -1.85 10.77
CA GLU A 172 -19.99 -1.42 11.50
C GLU A 172 -20.58 -2.58 12.29
N ASP A 173 -20.89 -2.34 13.57
CA ASP A 173 -21.69 -3.27 14.36
C ASP A 173 -23.13 -3.31 13.83
N LEU A 174 -23.68 -4.51 13.69
CA LEU A 174 -24.98 -4.78 13.10
C LEU A 174 -25.92 -5.40 14.13
N LYS A 175 -27.19 -4.99 14.08
CA LYS A 175 -28.26 -5.57 14.88
C LYS A 175 -29.45 -5.85 13.97
N THR A 176 -29.90 -7.10 13.92
CA THR A 176 -30.89 -7.54 12.95
C THR A 176 -31.79 -8.65 13.51
N GLN A 177 -32.97 -8.82 12.90
CA GLN A 177 -33.83 -10.00 13.04
C GLN A 177 -33.81 -10.87 11.78
N GLN A 178 -33.13 -10.42 10.72
CA GLN A 178 -32.98 -11.15 9.47
C GLN A 178 -31.83 -12.13 9.56
N LYS A 179 -32.01 -13.33 8.99
CA LYS A 179 -30.96 -14.35 8.90
C LYS A 179 -29.91 -14.06 7.82
N GLN A 180 -30.25 -13.21 6.87
CA GLN A 180 -29.34 -12.76 5.81
C GLN A 180 -29.31 -11.24 5.82
N ILE A 181 -28.12 -10.65 5.93
CA ILE A 181 -27.93 -9.20 5.93
C ILE A 181 -26.69 -8.81 5.12
N LYS A 182 -26.62 -7.55 4.71
CA LYS A 182 -25.41 -7.00 4.09
C LYS A 182 -24.54 -6.30 5.12
N GLY A 183 -23.27 -6.68 5.17
CA GLY A 183 -22.21 -5.97 5.86
C GLY A 183 -21.36 -5.15 4.90
N LYS A 184 -20.53 -4.27 5.46
CA LYS A 184 -19.54 -3.52 4.69
C LYS A 184 -18.28 -3.24 5.51
N VAL A 185 -17.16 -3.14 4.81
CA VAL A 185 -15.89 -2.61 5.29
C VAL A 185 -15.59 -1.33 4.52
N LEU A 186 -15.16 -0.29 5.23
CA LEU A 186 -14.70 0.97 4.67
C LEU A 186 -13.19 1.09 4.84
N PHE A 187 -12.50 1.44 3.77
CA PHE A 187 -11.12 1.89 3.81
C PHE A 187 -11.14 3.41 3.96
N GLU A 188 -10.66 3.90 5.08
CA GLU A 188 -10.70 5.31 5.43
C GLU A 188 -9.29 5.88 5.49
N VAL A 189 -9.15 7.16 5.13
CA VAL A 189 -7.95 7.96 5.34
C VAL A 189 -8.22 9.00 6.42
N TYR A 190 -7.20 9.28 7.21
CA TYR A 190 -7.24 10.40 8.15
C TYR A 190 -6.94 11.72 7.43
N SER A 191 -7.65 12.78 7.81
CA SER A 191 -7.30 14.17 7.50
C SER A 191 -8.04 15.13 8.42
N THR A 192 -7.38 16.18 8.89
CA THR A 192 -7.99 17.29 9.62
C THR A 192 -8.81 18.20 8.71
N SER A 193 -8.57 18.14 7.40
CA SER A 193 -9.26 18.92 6.37
C SER A 193 -10.02 18.04 5.38
N PRO A 194 -11.13 18.51 4.78
CA PRO A 194 -11.82 17.78 3.73
C PRO A 194 -10.89 17.44 2.55
N ILE A 195 -10.98 16.20 2.07
CA ILE A 195 -10.26 15.73 0.87
C ILE A 195 -11.25 15.72 -0.30
N ALA A 196 -10.88 16.35 -1.41
CA ALA A 196 -11.73 16.42 -2.60
C ALA A 196 -12.08 15.02 -3.12
N GLY A 197 -13.36 14.79 -3.42
CA GLY A 197 -13.87 13.49 -3.89
C GLY A 197 -14.06 12.44 -2.79
N PHE A 198 -13.65 12.70 -1.55
CA PHE A 198 -13.78 11.72 -0.47
C PHE A 198 -15.00 12.04 0.39
N THR A 199 -15.69 11.01 0.88
CA THR A 199 -16.86 11.18 1.75
C THR A 199 -16.45 11.06 3.22
N GLN A 200 -16.74 12.07 4.02
CA GLN A 200 -16.47 12.02 5.46
C GLN A 200 -17.38 10.98 6.14
N GLN A 201 -16.77 10.06 6.90
CA GLN A 201 -17.48 8.98 7.60
C GLN A 201 -17.48 9.17 9.12
N SER A 202 -16.46 9.84 9.66
CA SER A 202 -16.41 10.29 11.04
C SER A 202 -15.47 11.49 11.17
N SER A 203 -15.36 12.07 12.37
CA SER A 203 -14.46 13.20 12.63
C SER A 203 -13.06 12.88 12.13
N SER A 204 -12.57 13.67 11.16
CA SER A 204 -11.26 13.52 10.53
C SER A 204 -10.99 12.21 9.78
N TRP A 205 -12.01 11.40 9.47
CA TRP A 205 -11.87 10.19 8.68
C TRP A 205 -12.79 10.18 7.47
N TYR A 206 -12.19 9.92 6.32
CA TYR A 206 -12.83 10.02 5.02
C TYR A 206 -12.68 8.68 4.28
N GLN A 207 -13.76 8.19 3.68
CA GLN A 207 -13.70 7.00 2.82
C GLN A 207 -12.77 7.27 1.64
N ASN A 208 -11.79 6.38 1.43
CA ASN A 208 -10.80 6.52 0.37
C ASN A 208 -11.44 6.25 -0.99
N ALA A 209 -11.81 7.31 -1.71
CA ALA A 209 -12.46 7.18 -3.02
C ALA A 209 -11.57 6.52 -4.09
N TYR A 210 -10.27 6.44 -3.86
CA TYR A 210 -9.31 5.84 -4.79
C TYR A 210 -8.97 4.39 -4.49
N ASP A 211 -9.39 3.85 -3.34
CA ASP A 211 -9.03 2.48 -2.97
C ASP A 211 -9.92 1.45 -3.69
N ASP A 212 -9.33 0.82 -4.69
CA ASP A 212 -9.84 -0.34 -5.41
C ASP A 212 -8.84 -1.51 -5.42
N ILE A 213 -7.81 -1.43 -4.56
CA ILE A 213 -6.69 -2.39 -4.53
C ILE A 213 -6.58 -3.14 -3.19
N SER A 214 -7.14 -2.61 -2.10
CA SER A 214 -7.11 -3.28 -0.80
C SER A 214 -8.09 -4.46 -0.80
N THR A 215 -7.70 -5.54 -1.48
CA THR A 215 -8.52 -6.74 -1.61
C THR A 215 -8.63 -7.43 -0.27
N LEU A 216 -9.87 -7.64 0.17
CA LEU A 216 -10.19 -8.61 1.21
C LEU A 216 -10.73 -9.86 0.54
N GLN A 217 -10.50 -11.01 1.14
CA GLN A 217 -11.05 -12.30 0.79
C GLN A 217 -11.95 -12.82 1.91
N SER A 218 -12.84 -13.77 1.61
CA SER A 218 -13.72 -14.34 2.64
C SER A 218 -12.93 -15.04 3.75
N GLY A 219 -11.73 -15.55 3.45
CA GLY A 219 -10.81 -16.13 4.42
C GLY A 219 -10.22 -15.14 5.41
N ASP A 220 -10.30 -13.84 5.13
CA ASP A 220 -9.80 -12.79 6.02
C ASP A 220 -10.76 -12.53 7.20
N PHE A 221 -11.92 -13.21 7.24
CA PHE A 221 -12.93 -12.99 8.27
C PHE A 221 -13.14 -14.25 9.12
N GLU A 222 -12.86 -14.14 10.41
CA GLU A 222 -13.04 -15.23 11.37
C GLU A 222 -14.19 -14.95 12.36
N PRO A 223 -15.35 -15.65 12.25
CA PRO A 223 -16.44 -15.53 13.23
C PRO A 223 -16.13 -16.23 14.55
N ARG A 224 -16.30 -15.52 15.68
CA ARG A 224 -16.16 -16.05 17.05
C ARG A 224 -17.37 -15.70 17.94
N ALA A 225 -17.76 -16.60 18.84
CA ALA A 225 -18.86 -16.37 19.80
C ALA A 225 -18.42 -15.48 20.99
N LYS A 226 -19.34 -14.67 21.55
CA LYS A 226 -19.08 -13.92 22.81
C LYS A 226 -19.60 -14.57 24.10
N ARG A 227 -20.29 -15.72 24.07
CA ARG A 227 -20.86 -16.29 25.31
C ARG A 227 -19.82 -17.13 26.07
N SER A 228 -19.17 -16.48 27.06
CA SER A 228 -18.48 -17.07 28.22
C SER A 228 -17.34 -18.07 27.94
N ARG A 229 -16.10 -17.58 27.98
CA ARG A 229 -14.86 -18.35 28.23
C ARG A 229 -14.47 -19.47 27.26
N SER A 230 -15.27 -19.85 26.27
CA SER A 230 -14.86 -20.77 25.20
C SER A 230 -14.84 -20.09 23.83
N SER A 231 -13.75 -20.31 23.11
CA SER A 231 -13.55 -19.98 21.70
C SER A 231 -14.38 -20.92 20.82
N ASP A 232 -15.70 -20.95 21.01
CA ASP A 232 -16.58 -21.77 20.17
C ASP A 232 -16.52 -21.20 18.76
N ASP A 233 -15.90 -21.96 17.84
CA ASP A 233 -15.94 -21.69 16.41
C ASP A 233 -17.40 -21.69 15.95
N LEU A 234 -17.84 -20.56 15.36
CA LEU A 234 -19.19 -20.38 14.83
C LEU A 234 -19.23 -20.42 13.31
N SER A 235 -18.15 -20.82 12.64
CA SER A 235 -18.09 -20.99 11.19
C SER A 235 -19.24 -21.85 10.64
N ALA A 236 -19.70 -22.84 11.40
CA ALA A 236 -20.85 -23.69 11.03
C ALA A 236 -22.22 -22.99 11.14
N LEU A 237 -22.32 -21.90 11.92
CA LEU A 237 -23.56 -21.20 12.22
C LEU A 237 -23.68 -19.85 11.52
N ALA A 238 -22.56 -19.24 11.19
CA ALA A 238 -22.52 -17.99 10.46
C ALA A 238 -21.38 -17.99 9.44
N ALA A 239 -21.71 -17.58 8.22
CA ALA A 239 -20.77 -17.51 7.11
C ALA A 239 -20.83 -16.15 6.43
N LEU A 240 -19.74 -15.81 5.74
CA LEU A 240 -19.66 -14.66 4.85
C LEU A 240 -19.60 -15.13 3.42
N SER A 241 -20.37 -14.46 2.57
CA SER A 241 -20.46 -14.77 1.15
C SER A 241 -20.51 -13.48 0.32
N ASN A 242 -20.37 -13.62 -1.00
CA ASN A 242 -20.53 -12.52 -1.97
C ASN A 242 -19.68 -11.27 -1.66
N LEU A 243 -18.44 -11.47 -1.23
CA LEU A 243 -17.50 -10.37 -0.97
C LEU A 243 -17.16 -9.66 -2.29
N SER A 244 -17.56 -8.40 -2.40
CA SER A 244 -17.14 -7.57 -3.52
C SER A 244 -15.68 -7.14 -3.34
N GLY A 245 -14.92 -7.03 -4.42
CA GLY A 245 -13.68 -6.25 -4.37
C GLY A 245 -13.95 -4.82 -3.87
N PRO A 246 -12.95 -4.15 -3.29
CA PRO A 246 -13.09 -2.75 -2.90
C PRO A 246 -13.46 -1.90 -4.14
N SER A 247 -14.46 -1.05 -3.98
CA SER A 247 -14.81 -0.04 -4.97
C SER A 247 -15.03 1.29 -4.26
N ALA A 248 -14.18 2.26 -4.60
CA ALA A 248 -14.12 3.57 -3.97
C ALA A 248 -14.00 3.48 -2.44
N GLY A 249 -13.11 2.61 -1.94
CA GLY A 249 -12.83 2.44 -0.51
C GLY A 249 -13.94 1.75 0.27
N LYS A 250 -14.73 0.92 -0.40
CA LYS A 250 -15.80 0.14 0.23
C LYS A 250 -15.85 -1.28 -0.33
N THR A 251 -15.87 -2.24 0.57
CA THR A 251 -16.15 -3.65 0.30
C THR A 251 -17.49 -4.01 0.95
N VAL A 252 -18.33 -4.76 0.24
CA VAL A 252 -19.64 -5.21 0.72
C VAL A 252 -19.67 -6.73 0.71
N PHE A 253 -20.37 -7.33 1.66
CA PHE A 253 -20.52 -8.78 1.78
C PHE A 253 -21.88 -9.14 2.36
N ASP A 254 -22.28 -10.38 2.16
CA ASP A 254 -23.45 -10.97 2.78
C ASP A 254 -23.03 -11.73 4.04
N ILE A 255 -23.83 -11.60 5.09
CA ILE A 255 -23.72 -12.35 6.34
C ILE A 255 -24.92 -13.26 6.44
N ASP A 256 -24.67 -14.58 6.46
CA ASP A 256 -25.68 -15.62 6.58
C ASP A 256 -25.63 -16.22 7.99
N TYR A 257 -26.78 -16.31 8.67
CA TYR A 257 -26.92 -16.94 9.99
C TYR A 257 -27.95 -18.06 9.95
N SER A 258 -27.49 -19.29 10.16
CA SER A 258 -28.33 -20.50 10.12
C SER A 258 -28.92 -20.86 11.49
N GLY A 259 -28.39 -20.29 12.58
CA GLY A 259 -28.80 -20.61 13.94
C GLY A 259 -30.22 -20.17 14.31
N SER A 260 -30.62 -20.54 15.53
CA SER A 260 -31.90 -20.18 16.14
C SER A 260 -31.72 -19.30 17.38
N GLY A 261 -32.68 -18.41 17.61
CA GLY A 261 -32.71 -17.53 18.78
C GLY A 261 -31.79 -16.31 18.69
N GLU A 262 -31.65 -15.61 19.82
CA GLU A 262 -30.76 -14.45 19.92
C GLU A 262 -29.30 -14.88 20.03
N ARG A 263 -28.44 -14.36 19.15
CA ARG A 263 -27.01 -14.66 19.11
C ARG A 263 -26.19 -13.41 18.83
N ARG A 264 -25.12 -13.26 19.60
CA ARG A 264 -24.08 -12.23 19.42
C ARG A 264 -22.83 -12.88 18.85
N ILE A 265 -22.40 -12.44 17.68
CA ILE A 265 -21.22 -12.93 16.95
C ILE A 265 -20.23 -11.78 16.81
N ILE A 266 -18.97 -12.03 17.13
CA ILE A 266 -17.87 -11.10 16.86
C ILE A 266 -17.12 -11.64 15.65
N TRP A 267 -16.97 -10.81 14.64
CA TRP A 267 -16.21 -11.09 13.44
C TRP A 267 -14.84 -10.45 13.59
N HIS A 268 -13.80 -11.25 13.58
CA HIS A 268 -12.41 -10.82 13.56
C HIS A 268 -12.00 -10.66 12.08
N LEU A 269 -11.33 -9.57 11.73
CA LEU A 269 -10.93 -9.28 10.36
C LEU A 269 -9.41 -9.19 10.27
N ASP A 270 -8.81 -10.08 9.49
CA ASP A 270 -7.42 -10.01 9.08
C ASP A 270 -7.29 -8.89 8.05
N THR A 271 -6.50 -7.88 8.38
CA THR A 271 -6.21 -6.77 7.50
C THR A 271 -4.72 -6.55 7.44
N PRO A 272 -4.19 -6.02 6.33
CA PRO A 272 -2.82 -5.54 6.34
C PRO A 272 -2.56 -4.60 7.52
N SER A 273 -1.43 -4.79 8.22
CA SER A 273 -1.11 -4.07 9.45
C SER A 273 -1.03 -2.55 9.28
N TRP A 274 -0.76 -2.07 8.05
CA TRP A 274 -0.78 -0.66 7.68
C TRP A 274 -2.21 -0.05 7.60
N LEU A 275 -3.26 -0.86 7.72
CA LEU A 275 -4.66 -0.42 7.93
C LEU A 275 -5.10 -0.53 9.40
N TRP A 276 -4.24 -1.00 10.29
CA TRP A 276 -4.57 -1.12 11.70
C TRP A 276 -4.29 0.16 12.48
N THR A 277 -5.26 0.69 13.23
CA THR A 277 -5.05 1.83 14.12
C THR A 277 -5.50 1.52 15.54
N SER A 278 -4.63 1.81 16.50
CA SER A 278 -4.93 1.63 17.92
C SER A 278 -3.95 2.46 18.76
N ARG A 279 -4.47 3.03 19.85
CA ARG A 279 -3.66 3.70 20.88
C ARG A 279 -3.09 2.74 21.91
N PHE A 280 -3.54 1.50 21.92
CA PHE A 280 -3.34 0.59 23.04
C PHE A 280 -2.46 -0.61 22.71
N ARG A 281 -2.60 -1.20 21.51
CA ARG A 281 -1.89 -2.43 21.15
C ARG A 281 -1.45 -2.48 19.69
N ASP A 282 -0.37 -3.23 19.46
CA ASP A 282 0.17 -3.60 18.15
C ASP A 282 -0.84 -4.42 17.34
N TYR A 283 -0.61 -4.47 16.02
CA TYR A 283 -1.38 -5.40 15.20
C TYR A 283 -0.97 -6.83 15.52
N SER A 284 -1.94 -7.72 15.72
CA SER A 284 -1.74 -9.16 15.76
C SER A 284 -3.04 -9.84 15.34
N PHE A 285 -2.90 -10.87 14.50
CA PHE A 285 -3.98 -11.78 14.12
C PHE A 285 -3.72 -13.20 14.64
N ASP A 286 -2.88 -13.34 15.66
CA ASP A 286 -2.63 -14.64 16.29
C ASP A 286 -3.90 -15.20 16.92
N ALA A 287 -3.98 -16.53 17.11
CA ALA A 287 -5.18 -17.17 17.66
C ALA A 287 -5.65 -16.59 19.01
N SER A 288 -4.71 -16.09 19.83
CA SER A 288 -4.96 -15.46 21.14
C SER A 288 -5.27 -13.96 21.08
N SER A 289 -5.11 -13.33 19.91
CA SER A 289 -5.41 -11.91 19.71
C SER A 289 -6.91 -11.65 19.80
N GLY A 290 -7.27 -10.44 20.22
CA GLY A 290 -8.64 -9.97 20.29
C GLY A 290 -8.85 -8.70 19.49
N CYS A 291 -10.05 -8.14 19.60
CA CYS A 291 -10.44 -6.91 18.90
C CYS A 291 -9.70 -5.64 19.35
N GLY A 292 -8.71 -5.78 20.24
CA GLY A 292 -7.78 -4.72 20.61
C GLY A 292 -6.51 -4.73 19.77
N GLU A 293 -6.27 -5.77 18.95
CA GLU A 293 -5.08 -5.97 18.11
C GLU A 293 -5.39 -6.06 16.60
N HIS A 294 -6.66 -6.17 16.20
CA HIS A 294 -7.08 -6.14 14.79
C HIS A 294 -8.54 -5.66 14.68
N PRO A 295 -9.00 -5.25 13.49
CA PRO A 295 -10.37 -4.80 13.31
C PRO A 295 -11.39 -5.91 13.60
N CYS A 296 -12.45 -5.56 14.32
CA CYS A 296 -13.59 -6.46 14.53
C CYS A 296 -14.90 -5.73 14.28
N PHE A 297 -15.97 -6.48 14.06
CA PHE A 297 -17.33 -5.99 14.24
C PHE A 297 -18.23 -7.02 14.89
N GLU A 298 -19.34 -6.56 15.42
CA GLU A 298 -20.32 -7.40 16.07
C GLU A 298 -21.60 -7.49 15.25
N THR A 299 -22.16 -8.69 15.15
CA THR A 299 -23.54 -8.89 14.69
C THR A 299 -24.39 -9.47 15.82
N LEU A 300 -25.47 -8.77 16.18
CA LEU A 300 -26.51 -9.25 17.07
C LEU A 300 -27.74 -9.68 16.26
N PHE A 301 -27.90 -10.99 16.09
CA PHE A 301 -29.12 -11.61 15.59
C PHE A 301 -30.12 -11.72 16.74
N GLN A 302 -31.30 -11.15 16.57
CA GLN A 302 -32.37 -11.24 17.55
C GLN A 302 -33.42 -12.23 17.08
N SER A 303 -34.05 -12.90 18.05
CA SER A 303 -35.26 -13.66 17.77
C SER A 303 -36.29 -12.76 17.09
N GLN A 304 -36.91 -13.28 16.04
CA GLN A 304 -38.14 -12.70 15.50
C GLN A 304 -39.16 -12.66 16.65
N ILE A 305 -39.48 -11.47 17.13
CA ILE A 305 -40.60 -11.32 18.05
C ILE A 305 -41.83 -11.51 17.17
N SER A 306 -42.49 -12.67 17.24
CA SER A 306 -43.83 -12.79 16.68
C SER A 306 -44.67 -11.65 17.28
N PRO A 307 -45.34 -10.82 16.47
CA PRO A 307 -46.19 -9.76 17.01
C PRO A 307 -47.32 -10.43 17.80
N SER A 308 -47.12 -10.57 19.10
CA SER A 308 -48.14 -10.95 20.05
C SER A 308 -48.99 -9.71 20.30
N GLY A 309 -49.80 -9.31 19.32
CA GLY A 309 -50.55 -8.06 19.49
C GLY A 309 -51.31 -7.50 18.30
N ILE A 310 -51.92 -8.29 17.44
CA ILE A 310 -53.14 -7.85 16.73
C ILE A 310 -54.14 -8.99 16.76
N ARG A 311 -55.05 -8.97 17.75
CA ARG A 311 -56.30 -9.74 17.72
C ARG A 311 -57.39 -8.78 17.24
N SER A 312 -58.22 -9.20 16.28
CA SER A 312 -59.40 -8.44 15.89
C SER A 312 -60.38 -8.35 17.06
N GLY A 313 -60.66 -7.12 17.50
CA GLY A 313 -61.58 -6.79 18.58
C GLY A 313 -61.81 -5.28 18.60
N SER A 314 -63.01 -4.86 19.01
CA SER A 314 -63.46 -3.46 18.95
C SER A 314 -62.49 -2.52 19.67
N PHE A 315 -61.92 -1.59 18.90
CA PHE A 315 -60.85 -0.69 19.30
C PHE A 315 -61.40 0.68 19.72
N SER A 316 -61.04 1.14 20.92
CA SER A 316 -61.31 2.50 21.41
C SER A 316 -60.01 3.12 21.93
N GLY A 317 -59.23 3.70 21.02
CA GLY A 317 -58.13 4.61 21.34
C GLY A 317 -56.75 4.11 20.91
N SER A 318 -56.06 4.93 20.11
CA SER A 318 -54.71 4.69 19.64
C SER A 318 -53.67 5.16 20.66
N ARG A 319 -52.96 4.21 21.27
CA ARG A 319 -51.62 4.47 21.80
C ARG A 319 -50.63 3.89 20.80
N PHE A 320 -50.03 4.76 20.00
CA PHE A 320 -48.94 4.36 19.11
C PHE A 320 -47.68 4.15 19.96
N GLU A 321 -47.41 2.91 20.35
CA GLU A 321 -46.06 2.53 20.79
C GLU A 321 -45.22 2.30 19.53
N ALA A 322 -44.44 3.34 19.18
CA ALA A 322 -43.30 3.34 18.27
C ALA A 322 -43.44 2.51 16.98
N ASP A 323 -43.58 3.19 15.84
CA ASP A 323 -43.43 2.67 14.48
C ASP A 323 -42.46 1.47 14.38
N MET A 324 -43.03 0.26 14.43
CA MET A 324 -42.35 -0.99 14.19
C MET A 324 -42.58 -1.39 12.73
N ASN A 325 -41.92 -0.69 11.82
CA ASN A 325 -41.64 -1.25 10.50
C ASN A 325 -40.32 -0.76 9.90
N SER A 326 -39.27 -0.66 10.73
CA SER A 326 -37.89 -0.62 10.22
C SER A 326 -37.27 -2.01 10.41
N SER A 327 -37.20 -2.81 9.35
CA SER A 327 -36.54 -4.13 9.34
C SER A 327 -35.04 -4.06 9.68
N ILE A 328 -34.45 -2.86 9.68
CA ILE A 328 -33.06 -2.58 10.06
C ILE A 328 -33.05 -1.30 10.92
N LYS A 329 -32.77 -1.43 12.22
CA LYS A 329 -32.43 -0.26 13.07
C LYS A 329 -30.91 -0.11 13.11
N LYS A 330 -30.38 0.79 12.27
CA LYS A 330 -28.98 1.24 12.39
C LYS A 330 -28.88 2.12 13.63
N ARG A 331 -28.25 1.62 14.70
CA ARG A 331 -27.80 2.46 15.81
C ARG A 331 -26.30 2.61 15.70
N ALA A 332 -25.82 3.81 15.40
CA ALA A 332 -24.42 4.14 15.55
C ALA A 332 -24.10 4.18 17.05
N ILE A 333 -23.65 3.06 17.62
CA ILE A 333 -22.97 3.09 18.91
C ILE A 333 -21.53 3.45 18.59
N LYS A 334 -21.16 4.71 18.83
CA LYS A 334 -19.76 5.14 18.79
C LYS A 334 -19.07 4.50 19.99
N VAL A 335 -18.57 3.28 19.82
CA VAL A 335 -17.69 2.69 20.82
C VAL A 335 -16.33 3.35 20.60
N LEU A 336 -15.98 4.30 21.47
CA LEU A 336 -14.58 4.62 21.69
C LEU A 336 -13.98 3.34 22.29
N ARG A 337 -13.22 2.60 21.49
CA ARG A 337 -12.37 1.51 21.99
C ARG A 337 -10.92 1.95 21.93
#